data_AF-A0A6P0RE56-F1
#
_entry.id   AF-A0A6P0RE56-F1
#
_cell.length_a   1.000
_cell.length_b   1.000
_cell.length_c   1.000
_cell.angle_alpha   90.00
_cell.angle_beta   90.00
_cell.angle_gamma   90.00
#
_symmetry.space_group_name_H-M   'P 1'
#
loop_
_entity.id
_entity.type
_entity.pdbx_description
1 polymer ?
#
loop_
_entity_poly.entity_id
_entity_poly.type
_entity_poly.pdbx_seq_one_letter_code
_entity_poly.pdbx_strand_id
1 'polypeptide(L)'
;MPVARRLLNSGLAAVWRRFPFTLILEKAVEPVEKSLILKIDPGSKFTGIALLDGFQVIWMLEIQHRGSLISEKLQKRSQRRRARRTKNLRYRKPGNPNKKKPKNWLAPSLMHRVETTMTWGD
;
A
#
# COMPACT_ATOMS: atom_id res chain seq x y z
N MET A 1 -18.59 24.22 -3.16
CA MET A 1 -17.42 23.74 -3.95
C MET A 1 -16.32 23.23 -3.02
N PRO A 2 -15.80 22.00 -3.22
CA PRO A 2 -14.66 21.47 -2.47
C PRO A 2 -13.43 22.38 -2.59
N VAL A 3 -12.64 22.51 -1.52
CA VAL A 3 -11.47 23.41 -1.45
C VAL A 3 -10.49 23.13 -2.60
N ALA A 4 -10.19 21.86 -2.88
CA ALA A 4 -9.32 21.44 -3.97
C ALA A 4 -9.77 21.97 -5.35
N ARG A 5 -11.06 21.84 -5.67
CA ARG A 5 -11.61 22.33 -6.95
C ARG A 5 -11.55 23.85 -7.04
N ARG A 6 -11.75 24.55 -5.93
CA ARG A 6 -11.67 26.01 -5.87
C ARG A 6 -10.25 26.49 -6.18
N LEU A 7 -9.25 25.88 -5.56
CA LEU A 7 -7.83 26.22 -5.76
C LEU A 7 -7.36 25.96 -7.20
N LEU A 8 -7.79 24.84 -7.80
CA LEU A 8 -7.51 24.53 -9.20
C LEU A 8 -8.17 25.56 -10.14
N ASN A 9 -9.45 25.85 -9.94
CA ASN A 9 -10.18 26.81 -10.78
C ASN A 9 -9.62 28.24 -10.66
N SER A 10 -9.05 28.61 -9.51
CA SER A 10 -8.43 29.92 -9.30
C SER A 10 -6.96 29.99 -9.70
N GLY A 11 -6.37 28.91 -10.24
CA GLY A 11 -4.95 28.88 -10.60
C GLY A 11 -4.00 28.99 -9.41
N LEU A 12 -4.46 28.70 -8.19
CA LEU A 12 -3.64 28.80 -6.96
C LEU A 12 -2.97 27.47 -6.60
N ALA A 13 -3.28 26.40 -7.33
CA ALA A 13 -2.71 25.09 -7.16
C ALA A 13 -2.68 24.33 -8.49
N ALA A 14 -1.75 23.39 -8.60
CA ALA A 14 -1.66 22.43 -9.68
C ALA A 14 -1.82 20.99 -9.15
N VAL A 15 -2.17 20.06 -10.03
CA VAL A 15 -2.23 18.63 -9.68
C VAL A 15 -0.81 18.07 -9.65
N TRP A 16 -0.37 17.58 -8.49
CA TRP A 16 0.92 16.92 -8.32
C TRP A 16 0.85 15.43 -8.67
N ARG A 17 -0.12 14.72 -8.09
CA ARG A 17 -0.34 13.28 -8.30
C ARG A 17 -1.83 12.99 -8.37
N ARG A 18 -2.21 12.00 -9.19
CA ARG A 18 -3.62 11.54 -9.30
C ARG A 18 -3.98 10.48 -8.25
N PHE A 19 -3.02 9.71 -7.78
CA PHE A 19 -3.23 8.72 -6.72
C PHE A 19 -1.98 8.56 -5.82
N PRO A 20 -2.12 8.79 -4.49
CA PRO A 20 -3.24 9.52 -3.89
C PRO A 20 -3.40 10.89 -4.56
N PHE A 21 -4.63 11.42 -4.62
CA PHE A 21 -4.86 12.71 -5.26
C PHE A 21 -4.20 13.81 -4.43
N THR A 22 -3.20 14.48 -4.99
CA THR A 22 -2.38 15.47 -4.28
C THR A 22 -2.30 16.74 -5.11
N LEU A 23 -2.54 17.87 -4.47
CA LEU A 23 -2.34 19.20 -5.03
C LEU A 23 -1.03 19.79 -4.52
N ILE A 24 -0.37 20.58 -5.35
CA ILE A 24 0.73 21.46 -4.98
C ILE A 24 0.25 22.91 -5.10
N LEU A 25 0.58 23.76 -4.12
CA LEU A 25 0.21 25.17 -4.15
C LEU A 25 1.19 25.96 -5.02
N GLU A 26 0.69 26.89 -5.84
CA GLU A 26 1.52 27.80 -6.64
C GLU A 26 1.93 29.05 -5.85
N LYS A 27 2.32 28.86 -4.59
CA LYS A 27 2.91 29.93 -3.78
C LYS A 27 3.96 29.35 -2.85
N ALA A 28 4.97 30.16 -2.58
CA ALA A 28 5.86 29.90 -1.46
C ALA A 28 5.04 30.00 -0.16
N VAL A 29 5.18 29.01 0.71
CA VAL A 29 4.62 29.02 2.06
C VAL A 29 5.81 28.91 2.99
N GLU A 30 5.92 29.82 3.95
CA GLU A 30 6.94 29.69 4.97
C GLU A 30 6.73 28.38 5.73
N PRO A 31 7.80 27.59 5.97
CA PRO A 31 7.67 26.35 6.70
C PRO A 31 7.20 26.67 8.13
N VAL A 32 5.97 26.28 8.45
CA VAL A 32 5.52 26.27 9.83
C VAL A 32 6.16 25.06 10.48
N GLU A 33 7.25 25.28 11.23
CA GLU A 33 7.89 24.24 12.04
C GLU A 33 6.97 23.86 13.20
N LYS A 34 6.01 22.98 12.92
CA LYS A 34 5.17 22.37 13.93
C LYS A 34 5.64 20.94 14.16
N SER A 35 6.12 20.66 15.36
CA SER A 35 6.50 19.30 15.76
C SER A 35 5.24 18.45 15.91
N LEU A 36 4.97 17.62 14.92
CA LEU A 36 3.84 16.69 14.92
C LEU A 36 4.36 15.27 15.15
N ILE A 37 3.59 14.49 15.90
CA ILE A 37 3.91 13.09 16.20
C ILE A 37 3.05 12.21 15.29
N LEU A 38 3.70 11.42 14.43
CA LEU A 38 3.06 10.40 13.62
C LEU A 38 3.05 9.07 14.37
N LYS A 39 1.87 8.49 14.59
CA LYS A 39 1.70 7.14 15.12
C LYS A 39 1.12 6.21 14.06
N ILE A 40 1.78 5.08 13.83
CA ILE A 40 1.38 4.07 12.85
C ILE A 40 1.16 2.75 13.59
N ASP A 41 -0.04 2.19 13.46
CA ASP A 41 -0.41 0.89 14.02
C ASP A 41 -0.69 -0.11 12.89
N PRO A 42 0.28 -0.96 12.50
CA PRO A 42 0.14 -1.88 11.39
C PRO A 42 -0.62 -3.16 11.81
N GLY A 43 -1.87 -3.29 11.38
CA GLY A 43 -2.67 -4.50 11.53
C GLY A 43 -2.64 -5.44 10.32
N SER A 44 -3.30 -6.60 10.46
CA SER A 44 -3.31 -7.63 9.42
C SER A 44 -4.17 -7.28 8.19
N LYS A 45 -5.27 -6.55 8.43
CA LYS A 45 -6.26 -6.09 7.45
C LYS A 45 -6.29 -4.58 7.29
N PHE A 46 -5.97 -3.85 8.36
CA PHE A 46 -6.01 -2.40 8.40
C PHE A 46 -4.73 -1.86 9.03
N THR A 47 -4.26 -0.69 8.60
CA THR A 47 -3.24 0.09 9.31
C THR A 47 -3.87 1.39 9.77
N GLY A 48 -3.87 1.62 11.08
CA GLY A 48 -4.30 2.90 11.65
C GLY A 48 -3.15 3.90 11.61
N ILE A 49 -3.44 5.15 11.26
CA ILE A 49 -2.47 6.24 11.35
C ILE A 49 -3.13 7.41 12.06
N ALA A 50 -2.42 7.96 13.04
CA ALA A 50 -2.82 9.15 13.77
C ALA A 50 -1.72 10.21 13.73
N LEU A 51 -2.11 11.45 13.48
CA LEU A 51 -1.25 12.61 13.56
C LEU A 51 -1.61 13.40 14.83
N LEU A 52 -0.62 13.64 15.67
CA LEU A 52 -0.79 14.29 16.95
C LEU A 52 -0.03 15.62 16.97
N ASP A 53 -0.62 16.60 17.66
CA ASP A 53 -0.01 17.84 18.08
C ASP A 53 0.11 17.80 19.61
N GLY A 54 1.31 17.47 20.11
CA GLY A 54 1.51 17.10 21.51
C GLY A 54 0.65 15.88 21.91
N PHE A 55 -0.32 16.08 22.79
CA PHE A 55 -1.24 15.04 23.26
C PHE A 55 -2.58 15.03 22.51
N GLN A 56 -2.83 15.99 21.62
CA GLN A 56 -4.08 16.11 20.88
C GLN A 56 -3.99 15.39 19.53
N VAL A 57 -4.96 14.53 19.22
CA VAL A 57 -5.11 13.94 17.89
C VAL A 57 -5.75 14.96 16.96
N ILE A 58 -5.02 15.39 15.93
CA ILE A 58 -5.49 16.39 14.96
C ILE A 58 -5.99 15.75 13.66
N TRP A 59 -5.58 14.50 13.39
CA TRP A 59 -6.02 13.78 12.21
C TRP A 59 -5.86 12.26 12.39
N MET A 60 -6.75 11.50 11.75
CA MET A 60 -6.76 10.04 11.75
C MET A 60 -7.12 9.51 10.38
N LEU A 61 -6.51 8.39 10.00
CA LEU A 61 -6.86 7.64 8.80
C LEU A 61 -6.76 6.13 9.08
N GLU A 62 -7.49 5.34 8.28
CA GLU A 62 -7.33 3.90 8.23
C GLU A 62 -6.99 3.46 6.79
N ILE A 63 -5.93 2.67 6.64
CA ILE A 63 -5.56 2.03 5.38
C ILE A 63 -6.11 0.62 5.36
N GLN A 64 -6.97 0.30 4.39
CA GLN A 64 -7.40 -1.07 4.16
C GLN A 64 -6.42 -1.84 3.25
N HIS A 65 -5.88 -2.94 3.75
CA HIS A 65 -4.93 -3.79 3.04
C HIS A 65 -5.63 -4.80 2.11
N ARG A 66 -5.01 -5.06 0.95
CA ARG A 66 -5.49 -6.09 0.00
C ARG A 66 -4.79 -7.43 0.17
N GLY A 67 -4.02 -7.60 1.25
CA GLY A 67 -3.17 -8.78 1.48
C GLY A 67 -3.93 -10.11 1.46
N SER A 68 -5.15 -10.14 2.02
CA SER A 68 -6.02 -11.34 2.01
C SER A 68 -6.42 -11.74 0.58
N LEU A 69 -6.92 -10.78 -0.20
CA LEU A 69 -7.29 -10.96 -1.61
C LEU A 69 -6.10 -11.40 -2.46
N ILE A 70 -4.92 -10.84 -2.22
CA ILE A 70 -3.68 -11.24 -2.90
C ILE A 70 -3.31 -12.68 -2.54
N SER A 71 -3.34 -13.04 -1.26
CA SER A 71 -3.06 -14.39 -0.77
C SER A 71 -3.98 -15.43 -1.42
N GLU A 72 -5.29 -15.15 -1.44
CA GLU A 72 -6.28 -16.02 -2.06
C GLU A 72 -6.04 -16.22 -3.57
N LYS A 73 -5.75 -15.14 -4.31
CA LYS A 73 -5.39 -15.21 -5.73
C LYS A 73 -4.15 -16.05 -5.96
N LEU A 74 -3.12 -15.91 -5.11
CA LEU A 74 -1.90 -16.70 -5.18
C LEU A 74 -2.16 -18.18 -4.88
N GLN A 75 -3.00 -18.49 -3.90
CA GLN A 75 -3.40 -19.85 -3.57
C GLN A 75 -4.13 -20.50 -4.73
N LYS A 76 -5.13 -19.83 -5.32
CA LYS A 76 -5.85 -20.28 -6.52
C LYS A 76 -4.87 -20.55 -7.68
N ARG A 77 -3.93 -19.64 -7.93
CA ARG A 77 -2.88 -19.81 -8.95
C ARG A 77 -2.00 -21.03 -8.66
N SER A 78 -1.58 -21.22 -7.41
CA SER A 78 -0.74 -22.33 -6.97
C SER A 78 -1.45 -23.67 -7.13
N GLN A 79 -2.72 -23.76 -6.71
CA GLN A 79 -3.56 -24.94 -6.86
C GLN A 79 -3.75 -25.32 -8.34
N ARG A 80 -4.09 -24.37 -9.21
CA ARG A 80 -4.19 -24.60 -10.66
C ARG A 80 -2.87 -25.08 -11.26
N ARG A 81 -1.73 -24.53 -10.81
CA ARG A 81 -0.40 -24.99 -11.23
C ARG A 81 -0.10 -26.41 -10.73
N ARG A 82 -0.49 -26.75 -9.51
CA ARG A 82 -0.35 -28.11 -8.95
C ARG A 82 -1.19 -29.10 -9.75
N ALA A 83 -2.46 -28.81 -9.99
CA ALA A 83 -3.36 -29.68 -10.77
C ALA A 83 -2.80 -29.98 -12.18
N ARG A 84 -2.28 -28.97 -12.89
CA ARG A 84 -1.59 -29.14 -14.18
C ARG A 84 -0.32 -30.00 -14.12
N ARG A 85 0.29 -30.17 -12.95
CA ARG A 85 1.54 -30.92 -12.73
C ARG A 85 1.35 -32.25 -12.02
N THR A 86 0.15 -32.57 -11.55
CA THR A 86 -0.11 -33.82 -10.80
C THR A 86 -1.29 -34.61 -11.35
N LYS A 87 -2.41 -33.94 -11.70
CA LYS A 87 -3.64 -34.60 -12.17
C LYS A 87 -3.80 -34.55 -13.69
N ASN A 88 -3.37 -33.47 -14.34
CA ASN A 88 -3.52 -33.27 -15.79
C ASN A 88 -2.18 -33.48 -16.53
N LEU A 89 -1.63 -34.70 -16.46
CA LEU A 89 -0.24 -35.00 -16.85
C LEU A 89 -0.05 -35.49 -18.30
N ARG A 90 -1.09 -35.49 -19.15
CA ARG A 90 -1.13 -36.16 -20.47
C ARG A 90 0.14 -36.10 -21.32
N TYR A 91 0.89 -35.00 -21.30
CA TYR A 91 2.10 -34.81 -22.12
C TYR A 91 3.32 -34.28 -21.35
N ARG A 92 3.25 -34.15 -20.01
CA ARG A 92 4.26 -33.40 -19.25
C ARG A 92 5.21 -34.32 -18.47
N LYS A 93 6.50 -34.30 -18.83
CA LYS A 93 7.58 -34.92 -18.03
C LYS A 93 7.69 -34.29 -16.62
N PRO A 94 8.04 -35.07 -15.58
CA PRO A 94 8.20 -34.56 -14.22
C PRO A 94 9.27 -33.47 -14.16
N GLY A 95 9.02 -32.43 -13.35
CA GLY A 95 9.95 -31.32 -13.17
C GLY A 95 10.70 -31.39 -11.84
N ASN A 96 11.78 -30.59 -11.70
CA ASN A 96 12.60 -30.57 -10.49
C ASN A 96 11.80 -30.11 -9.24
N PRO A 97 11.69 -30.95 -8.19
CA PRO A 97 10.97 -30.62 -6.95
C PRO A 97 11.72 -29.65 -6.02
N ASN A 98 13.03 -29.47 -6.17
CA ASN A 98 13.89 -28.81 -5.18
C ASN A 98 14.11 -27.30 -5.41
N LYS A 99 13.13 -26.57 -5.97
CA LYS A 99 13.26 -25.11 -6.13
C LYS A 99 13.13 -24.40 -4.77
N LYS A 100 14.26 -23.91 -4.24
CA LYS A 100 14.31 -23.03 -3.06
C LYS A 100 13.97 -21.58 -3.43
N LYS A 101 13.38 -20.86 -2.48
CA LYS A 101 13.15 -19.41 -2.59
C LYS A 101 14.44 -18.67 -2.17
N PRO A 102 14.70 -17.47 -2.69
CA PRO A 102 15.87 -16.68 -2.31
C PRO A 102 15.81 -16.26 -0.83
N LYS A 103 16.98 -15.93 -0.25
CA LYS A 103 17.11 -15.38 1.10
C LYS A 103 16.32 -14.06 1.18
N ASN A 104 15.63 -13.80 2.30
CA ASN A 104 14.76 -12.63 2.53
C ASN A 104 13.51 -12.54 1.64
N TRP A 105 13.06 -13.65 1.04
CA TRP A 105 11.82 -13.65 0.29
C TRP A 105 10.60 -13.48 1.21
N LEU A 106 9.85 -12.40 1.02
CA LEU A 106 8.51 -12.25 1.57
C LEU A 106 7.46 -12.73 0.56
N ALA A 107 6.38 -13.33 1.08
CA ALA A 107 5.22 -13.61 0.24
C ALA A 107 4.66 -12.30 -0.33
N PRO A 108 4.14 -12.26 -1.57
CA PRO A 108 3.67 -11.01 -2.16
C PRO A 108 2.58 -10.30 -1.33
N SER A 109 1.77 -11.04 -0.57
CA SER A 109 0.79 -10.47 0.35
C SER A 109 1.43 -9.76 1.56
N LEU A 110 2.58 -10.24 2.04
CA LEU A 110 3.34 -9.60 3.11
C LEU A 110 4.12 -8.40 2.57
N MET A 111 4.75 -8.55 1.41
CA MET A 111 5.45 -7.44 0.76
C MET A 111 4.52 -6.26 0.48
N HIS A 112 3.31 -6.53 -0.01
CA HIS A 112 2.29 -5.51 -0.22
C HIS A 112 1.95 -4.72 1.06
N ARG A 113 1.91 -5.38 2.23
CA ARG A 113 1.68 -4.68 3.50
C ARG A 113 2.83 -3.75 3.83
N VAL A 114 4.07 -4.23 3.71
CA VAL A 114 5.28 -3.43 3.94
C VAL A 114 5.29 -2.21 3.03
N GLU A 115 5.15 -2.41 1.72
CA GLU A 115 5.15 -1.32 0.73
C GLU A 115 4.04 -0.30 1.01
N THR A 116 2.85 -0.79 1.36
CA THR A 116 1.72 0.10 1.66
C THR A 116 2.01 0.92 2.91
N THR A 117 2.51 0.32 3.99
CA THR A 117 2.82 1.06 5.22
C THR A 117 3.97 2.06 5.03
N MET A 118 5.06 1.69 4.35
CA MET A 118 6.19 2.58 4.10
C MET A 118 5.80 3.83 3.29
N THR A 119 4.88 3.68 2.33
CA THR A 119 4.37 4.81 1.52
C THR A 119 3.76 5.94 2.37
N TRP A 120 3.37 5.66 3.62
CA TRP A 120 2.79 6.65 4.54
C TRP A 120 3.68 6.98 5.74
N GLY A 121 4.83 6.32 5.89
CA GLY A 121 5.75 6.51 7.02
C GLY A 121 7.00 7.32 6.69
N ASP A 122 7.38 7.36 5.41
CA ASP A 122 8.50 8.17 4.87
C ASP A 122 7.99 9.51 4.32
#